data_AF-A0A5B9EBV5-F1
#
_entry.id   AF-A0A5B9EBV5-F1
#
_cell.length_a   1.000
_cell.length_b   1.000
_cell.length_c   1.000
_cell.angle_alpha   90.00
_cell.angle_beta   90.00
_cell.angle_gamma   90.00
#
_symmetry.space_group_name_H-M   'P 1'
#
loop_
_entity.id
_entity.type
_entity.pdbx_description
1 polymer ?
#
loop_
_entity_poly.entity_id
_entity_poly.type
_entity_poly.pdbx_seq_one_letter_code
_entity_poly.pdbx_strand_id
1 'polypeptide(L)'
;MAAALEPAVKSNPKDALSHHLLCRAYYAQELPDRAVPHCEAAVANDSGNAIYYLWLGRAYGLKADKSGPFTGFSMAKRSVASFERAFQLAPTNLDAINDLGEFYARAPSIVGGGTDKARQLAERIQPLSAAKYHRILSLVAEKEKDYGAAEQELKKEVEIKHTAENLMDLVAFYDRRKRVDDAVSVIRDLINTDRPRSAPSFDAATFLTEQHRDPALAERLLKEYLASPARSDQAPVFRAHVLLGKILDDRGDKEGAKAEYQAALALARDYPLARHALGM
;
A
#
# COMPACT_ATOMS: atom_id res chain seq x y z
N MET A 1 4.02 -3.53 17.85
CA MET A 1 2.56 -3.33 17.65
C MET A 1 1.75 -4.63 17.77
N ALA A 2 2.05 -5.69 16.99
CA ALA A 2 1.30 -6.95 17.06
C ALA A 2 1.33 -7.63 18.46
N ALA A 3 2.49 -7.67 19.11
CA ALA A 3 2.63 -8.27 20.45
C ALA A 3 1.74 -7.61 21.53
N ALA A 4 1.39 -6.33 21.37
CA ALA A 4 0.51 -5.63 22.31
C ALA A 4 -0.97 -6.00 22.13
N LEU A 5 -1.35 -6.54 20.96
CA LEU A 5 -2.73 -6.92 20.62
C LEU A 5 -3.02 -8.41 20.86
N GLU A 6 -1.99 -9.25 20.95
CA GLU A 6 -2.14 -10.68 21.24
C GLU A 6 -2.89 -10.98 22.55
N PRO A 7 -2.66 -10.26 23.67
CA PRO A 7 -3.43 -10.46 24.89
C PRO A 7 -4.92 -10.15 24.72
N ALA A 8 -5.30 -9.18 23.89
CA ALA A 8 -6.68 -8.78 23.66
C ALA A 8 -7.47 -9.88 22.91
N VAL A 9 -6.85 -10.51 21.91
CA VAL A 9 -7.46 -11.67 21.25
C VAL A 9 -7.52 -12.90 22.16
N LYS A 10 -6.51 -13.09 23.05
CA LYS A 10 -6.56 -14.18 24.02
C LYS A 10 -7.68 -14.01 25.05
N SER A 11 -7.93 -12.78 25.50
CA SER A 11 -9.00 -12.51 26.48
C SER A 11 -10.39 -12.52 25.84
N ASN A 12 -10.52 -12.11 24.58
CA ASN A 12 -11.76 -12.18 23.82
C ASN A 12 -11.52 -12.66 22.36
N PRO A 13 -11.55 -13.98 22.11
CA PRO A 13 -11.35 -14.54 20.77
C PRO A 13 -12.42 -14.16 19.74
N LYS A 14 -13.54 -13.56 20.16
CA LYS A 14 -14.61 -13.08 19.28
C LYS A 14 -14.51 -11.58 18.98
N ASP A 15 -13.53 -10.88 19.51
CA ASP A 15 -13.33 -9.46 19.23
C ASP A 15 -12.80 -9.26 17.79
N ALA A 16 -13.72 -8.99 16.87
CA ALA A 16 -13.43 -8.77 15.46
C ALA A 16 -12.43 -7.61 15.25
N LEU A 17 -12.48 -6.56 16.07
CA LEU A 17 -11.60 -5.42 15.96
C LEU A 17 -10.17 -5.78 16.32
N SER A 18 -9.95 -6.50 17.43
CA SER A 18 -8.61 -6.96 17.82
C SER A 18 -8.00 -7.90 16.77
N HIS A 19 -8.80 -8.81 16.20
CA HIS A 19 -8.38 -9.64 15.08
C HIS A 19 -8.02 -8.80 13.84
N HIS A 20 -8.83 -7.80 13.49
CA HIS A 20 -8.56 -6.90 12.38
C HIS A 20 -7.25 -6.12 12.55
N LEU A 21 -7.00 -5.58 13.75
CA LEU A 21 -5.78 -4.84 14.05
C LEU A 21 -4.53 -5.73 14.02
N LEU A 22 -4.63 -6.98 14.49
CA LEU A 22 -3.55 -7.96 14.34
C LEU A 22 -3.27 -8.30 12.88
N CYS A 23 -4.33 -8.48 12.08
CA CYS A 23 -4.16 -8.71 10.65
C CYS A 23 -3.37 -7.57 9.99
N ARG A 24 -3.76 -6.32 10.23
CA ARG A 24 -3.07 -5.13 9.71
C ARG A 24 -1.62 -5.04 10.19
N ALA A 25 -1.38 -5.32 11.47
CA ALA A 25 -0.03 -5.31 12.03
C ALA A 25 0.88 -6.38 11.40
N TYR A 26 0.37 -7.58 11.11
CA TYR A 26 1.14 -8.62 10.43
C TYR A 26 1.28 -8.37 8.93
N TYR A 27 0.25 -7.82 8.28
CA TYR A 27 0.31 -7.38 6.90
C TYR A 27 1.41 -6.32 6.70
N ALA A 28 1.45 -5.30 7.57
CA ALA A 28 2.46 -4.25 7.53
C ALA A 28 3.89 -4.79 7.74
N GLN A 29 4.04 -5.86 8.53
CA GLN A 29 5.31 -6.57 8.74
C GLN A 29 5.61 -7.58 7.62
N GLU A 30 4.76 -7.65 6.59
CA GLU A 30 4.97 -8.50 5.44
C GLU A 30 4.91 -10.02 5.77
N LEU A 31 4.12 -10.38 6.79
CA LEU A 31 3.95 -11.74 7.31
C LEU A 31 2.55 -12.32 6.99
N PRO A 32 2.28 -12.73 5.73
CA PRO A 32 0.93 -13.13 5.30
C PRO A 32 0.37 -14.35 6.04
N ASP A 33 1.21 -15.32 6.42
CA ASP A 33 0.77 -16.51 7.13
C ASP A 33 0.26 -16.23 8.55
N ARG A 34 0.72 -15.13 9.17
CA ARG A 34 0.17 -14.62 10.43
C ARG A 34 -1.02 -13.68 10.18
N ALA A 35 -0.99 -12.89 9.12
CA ALA A 35 -2.05 -11.92 8.82
C ALA A 35 -3.39 -12.58 8.45
N VAL A 36 -3.37 -13.55 7.52
CA VAL A 36 -4.59 -14.14 6.95
C VAL A 36 -5.53 -14.74 8.00
N PRO A 37 -5.09 -15.59 8.96
CA PRO A 37 -5.98 -16.16 9.96
C PRO A 37 -6.68 -15.10 10.83
N HIS A 38 -5.99 -13.99 11.13
CA HIS A 38 -6.58 -12.90 11.90
C HIS A 38 -7.59 -12.10 11.07
N CYS A 39 -7.34 -11.88 9.77
CA CYS A 39 -8.35 -11.27 8.90
C CYS A 39 -9.58 -12.17 8.69
N GLU A 40 -9.38 -13.48 8.53
CA GLU A 40 -10.47 -14.47 8.42
C GLU A 40 -11.34 -14.45 9.68
N ALA A 41 -10.72 -14.44 10.86
CA ALA A 41 -11.43 -14.34 12.13
C ALA A 41 -12.18 -13.02 12.31
N ALA A 42 -11.61 -11.89 11.86
CA ALA A 42 -12.32 -10.60 11.90
C ALA A 42 -13.61 -10.63 11.06
N VAL A 43 -13.53 -11.17 9.84
CA VAL A 43 -14.70 -11.35 8.97
C VAL A 43 -15.69 -12.36 9.52
N ALA A 44 -15.22 -13.45 10.14
CA ALA A 44 -16.10 -14.45 10.75
C ALA A 44 -16.86 -13.92 11.97
N ASN A 45 -16.23 -13.04 12.76
CA ASN A 45 -16.83 -12.44 13.95
C ASN A 45 -17.71 -11.22 13.63
N ASP A 46 -17.51 -10.56 12.48
CA ASP A 46 -18.35 -9.47 11.98
C ASP A 46 -18.36 -9.46 10.44
N SER A 47 -19.30 -10.20 9.85
CA SER A 47 -19.41 -10.36 8.40
C SER A 47 -20.09 -9.19 7.68
N GLY A 48 -20.51 -8.15 8.41
CA GLY A 48 -21.14 -6.95 7.87
C GLY A 48 -20.16 -5.82 7.56
N ASN A 49 -18.89 -5.97 7.98
CA ASN A 49 -17.92 -4.90 7.93
C ASN A 49 -17.08 -4.92 6.65
N ALA A 50 -17.31 -3.93 5.78
CA ALA A 50 -16.58 -3.78 4.51
C ALA A 50 -15.05 -3.67 4.69
N ILE A 51 -14.59 -3.03 5.77
CA ILE A 51 -13.16 -2.84 6.04
C ILE A 51 -12.49 -4.17 6.35
N TYR A 52 -13.17 -5.11 7.01
CA TYR A 52 -12.60 -6.42 7.31
C TYR A 52 -12.40 -7.25 6.04
N TYR A 53 -13.34 -7.18 5.10
CA TYR A 53 -13.18 -7.80 3.78
C TYR A 53 -12.10 -7.12 2.93
N LEU A 54 -11.99 -5.79 2.97
CA LEU A 54 -10.93 -5.06 2.29
C LEU A 54 -9.54 -5.56 2.71
N TRP A 55 -9.30 -5.61 4.03
CA TRP A 55 -8.02 -6.06 4.56
C TRP A 55 -7.79 -7.56 4.40
N LEU A 56 -8.85 -8.38 4.42
CA LEU A 56 -8.74 -9.79 4.07
C LEU A 56 -8.30 -9.97 2.60
N GLY A 57 -8.86 -9.17 1.69
CA GLY A 57 -8.43 -9.12 0.29
C GLY A 57 -6.94 -8.80 0.17
N ARG A 58 -6.49 -7.72 0.80
CA ARG A 58 -5.06 -7.34 0.84
C ARG A 58 -4.17 -8.47 1.39
N ALA A 59 -4.56 -9.09 2.50
CA ALA A 59 -3.81 -10.18 3.10
C ALA A 59 -3.70 -11.41 2.19
N TYR A 60 -4.76 -11.76 1.46
CA TYR A 60 -4.69 -12.81 0.44
C TYR A 60 -3.81 -12.42 -0.75
N GLY A 61 -3.88 -11.18 -1.23
CA GLY A 61 -3.01 -10.69 -2.29
C GLY A 61 -1.53 -10.81 -1.90
N LEU A 62 -1.16 -10.32 -0.71
CA LEU A 62 0.20 -10.47 -0.17
C LEU A 62 0.61 -11.95 -0.04
N LYS A 63 -0.29 -12.81 0.41
CA LYS A 63 -0.02 -14.25 0.47
C LYS A 63 0.17 -14.85 -0.92
N ALA A 64 -0.58 -14.37 -1.91
CA ALA A 64 -0.47 -14.83 -3.28
C ALA A 64 0.90 -14.51 -3.87
N ASP A 65 1.38 -13.29 -3.68
CA ASP A 65 2.66 -12.80 -4.17
C ASP A 65 3.86 -13.54 -3.54
N LYS A 66 3.73 -13.95 -2.27
CA LYS A 66 4.79 -14.65 -1.52
C LYS A 66 4.72 -16.17 -1.61
N SER A 67 3.75 -16.74 -2.31
CA SER A 67 3.55 -18.19 -2.40
C SER A 67 3.86 -18.75 -3.79
N GLY A 68 4.12 -20.05 -3.86
CA GLY A 68 4.24 -20.75 -5.14
C GLY A 68 2.93 -20.76 -5.94
N PRO A 69 2.96 -21.09 -7.25
CA PRO A 69 1.85 -20.89 -8.19
C PRO A 69 0.49 -21.47 -7.75
N PHE A 70 0.49 -22.65 -7.11
CA PHE A 70 -0.74 -23.31 -6.66
C PHE A 70 -1.47 -22.53 -5.56
N THR A 71 -0.76 -22.25 -4.46
CA THR A 71 -1.29 -21.44 -3.36
C THR A 71 -1.56 -20.01 -3.83
N GLY A 72 -0.65 -19.45 -4.64
CA GLY A 72 -0.78 -18.11 -5.21
C GLY A 72 -2.08 -17.92 -5.98
N PHE A 73 -2.40 -18.85 -6.88
CA PHE A 73 -3.63 -18.84 -7.65
C PHE A 73 -4.89 -18.88 -6.76
N SER A 74 -4.90 -19.77 -5.76
CA SER A 74 -6.03 -19.87 -4.84
C SER A 74 -6.21 -18.58 -4.03
N MET A 75 -5.12 -18.00 -3.53
CA MET A 75 -5.18 -16.78 -2.74
C MET A 75 -5.59 -15.58 -3.58
N ALA A 76 -5.12 -15.45 -4.83
CA ALA A 76 -5.55 -14.40 -5.75
C ALA A 76 -7.08 -14.42 -5.99
N LYS A 77 -7.68 -15.60 -6.17
CA LYS A 77 -9.15 -15.74 -6.29
C LYS A 77 -9.89 -15.32 -5.02
N ARG A 78 -9.37 -15.68 -3.84
CA ARG A 78 -9.94 -15.27 -2.55
C ARG A 78 -9.77 -13.76 -2.32
N SER A 79 -8.69 -13.16 -2.83
CA SER A 79 -8.43 -11.73 -2.77
C SER A 79 -9.53 -10.95 -3.48
N VAL A 80 -9.80 -11.26 -4.75
CA VAL A 80 -10.83 -10.54 -5.52
C VAL A 80 -12.23 -10.75 -4.97
N ALA A 81 -12.58 -11.97 -4.54
CA ALA A 81 -13.87 -12.21 -3.88
C ALA A 81 -14.04 -11.35 -2.61
N SER A 82 -12.96 -11.12 -1.86
CA SER A 82 -12.97 -10.27 -0.68
C SER A 82 -13.11 -8.78 -1.05
N PHE A 83 -12.42 -8.30 -2.08
CA PHE A 83 -12.58 -6.93 -2.58
C PHE A 83 -13.98 -6.68 -3.16
N GLU A 84 -14.52 -7.62 -3.93
CA GLU A 84 -15.89 -7.57 -4.42
C GLU A 84 -16.89 -7.47 -3.26
N ARG A 85 -16.69 -8.25 -2.19
CA ARG A 85 -17.54 -8.19 -1.00
C ARG A 85 -17.42 -6.87 -0.24
N ALA A 86 -16.20 -6.33 -0.10
CA ALA A 86 -15.97 -5.02 0.49
C ALA A 86 -16.71 -3.92 -0.29
N PHE A 87 -16.61 -3.93 -1.62
CA PHE A 87 -17.30 -2.99 -2.49
C PHE A 87 -18.83 -3.16 -2.45
N GLN A 88 -19.35 -4.38 -2.35
CA GLN A 88 -20.78 -4.62 -2.17
C GLN A 88 -21.31 -4.04 -0.86
N LEU A 89 -20.57 -4.19 0.24
CA LEU A 89 -20.95 -3.69 1.56
C LEU A 89 -20.82 -2.16 1.68
N ALA A 90 -19.82 -1.58 1.03
CA ALA A 90 -19.57 -0.14 1.04
C ALA A 90 -19.14 0.37 -0.35
N PRO A 91 -20.09 0.60 -1.27
CA PRO A 91 -19.77 0.97 -2.67
C PRO A 91 -19.17 2.38 -2.82
N THR A 92 -19.16 3.19 -1.76
CA THR A 92 -18.55 4.51 -1.71
C THR A 92 -17.17 4.49 -1.03
N ASN A 93 -16.71 3.34 -0.53
CA ASN A 93 -15.39 3.22 0.09
C ASN A 93 -14.30 3.31 -0.99
N LEU A 94 -13.54 4.41 -0.97
CA LEU A 94 -12.53 4.67 -1.99
C LEU A 94 -11.41 3.64 -2.02
N ASP A 95 -11.02 3.08 -0.87
CA ASP A 95 -9.99 2.02 -0.80
C ASP A 95 -10.49 0.73 -1.46
N ALA A 96 -11.74 0.35 -1.25
CA ALA A 96 -12.34 -0.82 -1.88
C ALA A 96 -12.47 -0.65 -3.39
N ILE A 97 -12.87 0.54 -3.86
CA ILE A 97 -12.88 0.88 -5.30
C ILE A 97 -11.47 0.77 -5.88
N ASN A 98 -10.48 1.32 -5.17
CA ASN A 98 -9.09 1.37 -5.60
C ASN A 98 -8.50 -0.03 -5.77
N ASP A 99 -8.60 -0.86 -4.72
CA ASP A 99 -8.03 -2.21 -4.69
C ASP A 99 -8.74 -3.13 -5.69
N LEU A 100 -10.08 -3.03 -5.81
CA LEU A 100 -10.84 -3.83 -6.75
C LEU A 100 -10.53 -3.44 -8.21
N GLY A 101 -10.48 -2.15 -8.51
CA GLY A 101 -10.14 -1.64 -9.83
C GLY A 101 -8.74 -2.03 -10.26
N GLU A 102 -7.77 -1.94 -9.33
CA GLU A 102 -6.41 -2.38 -9.57
C GLU A 102 -6.30 -3.90 -9.79
N PHE A 103 -6.99 -4.71 -8.98
CA PHE A 103 -7.05 -6.14 -9.18
C PHE A 103 -7.63 -6.49 -10.56
N TYR A 104 -8.77 -5.89 -10.92
CA TYR A 104 -9.39 -6.11 -12.22
C TYR A 104 -8.46 -5.71 -13.38
N ALA A 105 -7.82 -4.55 -13.32
CA ALA A 105 -6.97 -4.10 -14.41
C ALA A 105 -5.69 -4.95 -14.55
N ARG A 106 -5.07 -5.35 -13.44
CA ARG A 106 -3.73 -5.97 -13.46
C ARG A 106 -3.75 -7.49 -13.51
N ALA A 107 -4.61 -8.12 -12.72
CA ALA A 107 -4.60 -9.57 -12.54
C ALA A 107 -5.02 -10.31 -13.83
N PRO A 108 -4.50 -11.52 -14.08
CA PRO A 108 -4.98 -12.36 -15.19
C PRO A 108 -6.48 -12.67 -15.09
N SER A 109 -7.15 -12.82 -16.24
CA SER A 109 -8.57 -13.17 -16.28
C SER A 109 -8.90 -14.49 -15.58
N ILE A 110 -8.00 -15.47 -15.63
CA ILE A 110 -8.17 -16.79 -15.01
C ILE A 110 -8.29 -16.74 -13.46
N VAL A 111 -7.78 -15.68 -12.82
CA VAL A 111 -7.92 -15.45 -11.36
C VAL A 111 -9.02 -14.42 -11.04
N GLY A 112 -9.76 -13.96 -12.04
CA GLY A 112 -10.89 -13.05 -11.86
C GLY A 112 -10.61 -11.59 -12.24
N GLY A 113 -9.41 -11.28 -12.74
CA GLY A 113 -9.11 -9.98 -13.35
C GLY A 113 -9.77 -9.80 -14.72
N GLY A 114 -9.41 -8.73 -15.43
CA GLY A 114 -9.91 -8.37 -16.75
C GLY A 114 -10.17 -6.87 -16.90
N THR A 115 -9.68 -6.29 -17.99
CA THR A 115 -9.87 -4.86 -18.31
C THR A 115 -11.34 -4.50 -18.48
N ASP A 116 -12.16 -5.40 -19.04
CA ASP A 116 -13.61 -5.19 -19.17
C ASP A 116 -14.29 -4.98 -17.81
N LYS A 117 -13.92 -5.78 -16.79
CA LYS A 117 -14.42 -5.61 -15.43
C LYS A 117 -13.98 -4.30 -14.80
N ALA A 118 -12.72 -3.90 -15.06
CA ALA A 118 -12.19 -2.63 -14.58
C ALA A 118 -12.94 -1.45 -15.23
N ARG A 119 -13.22 -1.49 -16.54
CA ARG A 119 -14.03 -0.47 -17.23
C ARG A 119 -15.46 -0.40 -16.68
N GLN A 120 -16.12 -1.54 -16.50
CA GLN A 120 -17.47 -1.59 -15.90
C GLN A 120 -17.48 -1.02 -14.47
N LEU A 121 -16.46 -1.32 -13.66
CA LEU A 121 -16.32 -0.72 -12.34
C LEU A 121 -16.13 0.80 -12.44
N ALA A 122 -15.26 1.27 -13.33
CA ALA A 122 -15.02 2.69 -13.55
C ALA A 122 -16.32 3.42 -13.89
N GLU A 123 -17.08 2.95 -14.88
CA GLU A 123 -18.38 3.51 -15.26
C GLU A 123 -19.35 3.59 -14.07
N ARG A 124 -19.41 2.53 -13.25
CA ARG A 124 -20.27 2.49 -12.06
C ARG A 124 -19.88 3.51 -11.00
N ILE A 125 -18.59 3.77 -10.83
CA ILE A 125 -18.07 4.68 -9.79
C ILE A 125 -17.85 6.11 -10.30
N GLN A 126 -17.99 6.36 -11.61
CA GLN A 126 -17.84 7.70 -12.19
C GLN A 126 -18.70 8.76 -11.48
N PRO A 127 -19.99 8.52 -11.15
CA PRO A 127 -20.79 9.51 -10.41
C PRO A 127 -20.35 9.71 -8.95
N LEU A 128 -19.62 8.75 -8.39
CA LEU A 128 -19.14 8.78 -7.00
C LEU A 128 -17.76 9.44 -6.89
N SER A 129 -16.89 9.21 -7.86
CA SER A 129 -15.54 9.76 -7.91
C SER A 129 -15.01 9.79 -9.34
N ALA A 130 -15.05 10.97 -9.96
CA ALA A 130 -14.46 11.19 -11.28
C ALA A 130 -12.92 10.97 -11.26
N ALA A 131 -12.25 11.34 -10.17
CA ALA A 131 -10.82 11.06 -10.00
C ALA A 131 -10.50 9.55 -10.06
N LYS A 132 -11.21 8.73 -9.28
CA LYS A 132 -11.00 7.27 -9.30
C LYS A 132 -11.44 6.62 -10.60
N TYR A 133 -12.41 7.18 -11.32
CA TYR A 133 -12.75 6.75 -12.67
C TYR A 133 -11.53 6.85 -13.59
N HIS A 134 -10.89 8.02 -13.64
CA HIS A 134 -9.70 8.24 -14.45
C HIS A 134 -8.51 7.38 -13.99
N ARG A 135 -8.33 7.19 -12.68
CA ARG A 135 -7.34 6.25 -12.16
C ARG A 135 -7.51 4.84 -12.71
N ILE A 136 -8.72 4.28 -12.65
CA ILE A 136 -8.97 2.92 -13.13
C ILE A 136 -8.75 2.81 -14.64
N LEU A 137 -9.19 3.81 -15.42
CA LEU A 137 -8.93 3.85 -16.86
C LEU A 137 -7.44 3.92 -17.19
N SER A 138 -6.64 4.61 -16.37
CA SER A 138 -5.18 4.62 -16.55
C SER A 138 -4.57 3.22 -16.39
N LEU A 139 -5.03 2.45 -15.41
CA LEU A 139 -4.56 1.08 -15.17
C LEU A 139 -4.96 0.14 -16.32
N VAL A 140 -6.16 0.34 -16.87
CA VAL A 140 -6.63 -0.39 -18.05
C VAL A 140 -5.76 -0.07 -19.27
N ALA A 141 -5.53 1.22 -19.54
CA ALA A 141 -4.67 1.65 -20.64
C ALA A 141 -3.23 1.13 -20.48
N GLU A 142 -2.69 1.13 -19.26
CA GLU A 142 -1.37 0.57 -18.96
C GLU A 142 -1.31 -0.95 -19.24
N LYS A 143 -2.36 -1.69 -18.85
CA LYS A 143 -2.48 -3.14 -19.15
C LYS A 143 -2.51 -3.41 -20.65
N GLU A 144 -3.17 -2.54 -21.41
CA GLU A 144 -3.26 -2.56 -22.88
C GLU A 144 -2.00 -2.01 -23.56
N LYS A 145 -1.02 -1.55 -22.77
CA LYS A 145 0.25 -0.92 -23.22
C LYS A 145 0.07 0.41 -23.94
N ASP A 146 -1.09 1.04 -23.83
CA ASP A 146 -1.30 2.43 -24.24
C ASP A 146 -0.85 3.37 -23.12
N TYR A 147 0.47 3.54 -23.02
CA TYR A 147 1.05 4.37 -21.97
C TYR A 147 0.76 5.86 -22.15
N GLY A 148 0.47 6.30 -23.37
CA GLY A 148 0.07 7.68 -23.65
C GLY A 148 -1.31 7.98 -23.07
N ALA A 149 -2.28 7.10 -23.33
CA ALA A 149 -3.60 7.20 -22.71
C ALA A 149 -3.51 7.05 -21.19
N ALA A 150 -2.71 6.11 -20.67
CA ALA A 150 -2.55 5.93 -19.23
C ALA A 150 -2.08 7.22 -18.52
N GLU A 151 -1.05 7.89 -19.07
CA GLU A 151 -0.56 9.15 -18.52
C GLU A 151 -1.61 10.27 -18.60
N GLN A 152 -2.35 10.36 -19.72
CA GLN A 152 -3.41 11.35 -19.88
C GLN A 152 -4.54 11.16 -18.87
N GLU A 153 -4.95 9.92 -18.62
CA GLU A 153 -5.97 9.62 -17.61
C GLU A 153 -5.49 10.00 -16.19
N LEU A 154 -4.24 9.70 -15.82
CA LEU A 154 -3.69 10.15 -14.52
C LEU A 154 -3.57 11.67 -14.42
N LYS A 155 -3.26 12.37 -15.52
CA LYS A 155 -3.28 13.84 -15.53
C LYS A 155 -4.68 14.40 -15.29
N LYS A 156 -5.72 13.82 -15.90
CA LYS A 156 -7.12 14.19 -15.62
C LYS A 156 -7.50 13.93 -14.17
N GLU A 157 -7.03 12.83 -13.57
CA GLU A 157 -7.22 12.55 -12.15
C GLU A 157 -6.65 13.68 -11.26
N VAL A 158 -5.42 14.12 -11.55
CA VAL A 158 -4.75 15.22 -10.83
C VAL A 158 -5.44 16.56 -11.08
N GLU A 159 -5.90 16.83 -12.31
CA GLU A 159 -6.64 18.05 -12.65
C GLU A 159 -7.98 18.16 -11.89
N ILE A 160 -8.70 17.04 -11.74
CA ILE A 160 -9.95 16.99 -10.98
C ILE A 160 -9.69 17.24 -9.49
N LYS A 161 -8.65 16.61 -8.95
CA LYS A 161 -8.30 16.76 -7.54
C LYS A 161 -6.79 16.68 -7.36
N HIS A 162 -6.16 17.83 -7.17
CA HIS A 162 -4.72 17.96 -6.97
C HIS A 162 -4.33 17.60 -5.53
N THR A 163 -4.43 16.30 -5.21
CA THR A 163 -4.11 15.75 -3.88
C THR A 163 -2.80 15.00 -3.89
N ALA A 164 -2.24 14.85 -2.70
CA ALA A 164 -1.02 14.08 -2.50
C ALA A 164 -1.15 12.63 -3.00
N GLU A 165 -2.29 11.99 -2.73
CA GLU A 165 -2.57 10.63 -3.19
C GLU A 165 -2.60 10.52 -4.73
N ASN A 166 -3.28 11.45 -5.40
CA ASN A 166 -3.41 11.43 -6.87
C ASN A 166 -2.06 11.72 -7.57
N LEU A 167 -1.25 12.61 -7.00
CA LEU A 167 0.12 12.84 -7.49
C LEU A 167 0.98 11.59 -7.33
N MET A 168 0.83 10.85 -6.23
CA MET A 168 1.56 9.60 -6.03
C MET A 168 1.14 8.48 -7.00
N ASP A 169 -0.11 8.45 -7.47
CA ASP A 169 -0.51 7.55 -8.57
C ASP A 169 0.27 7.84 -9.86
N LEU A 170 0.50 9.12 -10.18
CA LEU A 170 1.34 9.54 -11.32
C LEU A 170 2.82 9.20 -11.13
N VAL A 171 3.36 9.38 -9.91
CA VAL A 171 4.72 8.94 -9.54
C VAL A 171 4.88 7.43 -9.75
N ALA A 172 3.92 6.64 -9.24
CA ALA A 172 3.95 5.19 -9.37
C ALA A 172 3.88 4.73 -10.84
N PHE A 173 3.11 5.44 -11.69
CA PHE A 173 3.10 5.19 -13.13
C PHE A 173 4.47 5.46 -13.76
N TYR A 174 5.07 6.63 -13.49
CA TYR A 174 6.38 6.97 -14.04
C TYR A 174 7.48 6.00 -13.57
N ASP A 175 7.43 5.51 -12.33
CA ASP A 175 8.34 4.48 -11.84
C ASP A 175 8.24 3.19 -12.67
N ARG A 176 7.02 2.68 -12.88
CA ARG A 176 6.79 1.48 -13.71
C ARG A 176 7.26 1.67 -15.15
N ARG A 177 7.23 2.90 -15.66
CA ARG A 177 7.73 3.27 -16.99
C ARG A 177 9.21 3.65 -17.02
N LYS A 178 9.93 3.56 -15.90
CA LYS A 178 11.35 3.95 -15.76
C LYS A 178 11.62 5.41 -16.13
N ARG A 179 10.61 6.27 -15.97
CA ARG A 179 10.66 7.71 -16.18
C ARG A 179 10.99 8.42 -14.86
N VAL A 180 12.18 8.14 -14.33
CA VAL A 180 12.57 8.55 -12.97
C VAL A 180 12.58 10.08 -12.81
N ASP A 181 13.01 10.83 -13.82
CA ASP A 181 13.03 12.30 -13.76
C ASP A 181 11.63 12.90 -13.69
N ASP A 182 10.67 12.34 -14.42
CA ASP A 182 9.27 12.80 -14.36
C ASP A 182 8.66 12.52 -12.99
N ALA A 183 8.91 11.34 -12.42
CA ALA A 183 8.49 11.01 -11.06
C ALA A 183 9.08 11.97 -10.01
N VAL A 184 10.38 12.27 -10.09
CA VAL A 184 11.03 13.25 -9.21
C VAL A 184 10.43 14.65 -9.38
N SER A 185 10.08 15.05 -10.61
CA SER A 185 9.41 16.33 -10.86
C SER A 185 8.05 16.41 -10.18
N VAL A 186 7.24 15.34 -10.26
CA VAL A 186 5.93 15.26 -9.58
C VAL A 186 6.10 15.27 -8.06
N ILE A 187 7.11 14.58 -7.51
CA ILE A 187 7.40 14.62 -6.07
C ILE A 187 7.75 16.05 -5.63
N ARG A 188 8.51 16.80 -6.42
CA ARG A 188 8.80 18.21 -6.11
C ARG A 188 7.54 19.07 -6.09
N ASP A 189 6.63 18.85 -7.03
CA ASP A 189 5.32 19.52 -7.05
C ASP A 189 4.49 19.19 -5.78
N LEU A 190 4.36 17.91 -5.46
CA LEU A 190 3.72 17.40 -4.23
C LEU A 190 4.19 18.15 -2.97
N ILE A 191 5.51 18.28 -2.82
CA ILE A 191 6.13 18.91 -1.67
C ILE A 191 5.96 20.42 -1.68
N ASN A 192 5.82 21.06 -2.84
CA ASN A 192 5.62 22.50 -2.90
C ASN A 192 4.17 22.91 -2.60
N THR A 193 3.20 22.06 -2.94
CA THR A 193 1.77 22.39 -2.85
C THR A 193 1.15 22.09 -1.49
N ASP A 194 1.37 20.91 -0.91
CA ASP A 194 0.64 20.46 0.29
C ASP A 194 1.56 20.08 1.46
N ARG A 195 2.86 19.85 1.21
CA ARG A 195 3.85 19.34 2.19
C ARG A 195 3.24 18.28 3.12
N PRO A 196 2.66 17.19 2.58
CA PRO A 196 2.02 16.20 3.42
C PRO A 196 3.04 15.65 4.42
N ARG A 197 2.71 15.59 5.71
CA ARG A 197 3.55 14.89 6.70
C ARG A 197 2.94 13.53 7.05
N SER A 198 2.36 12.89 6.05
CA SER A 198 1.54 11.69 6.11
C SER A 198 2.08 10.64 5.12
N ALA A 199 1.30 9.59 4.84
CA ALA A 199 1.71 8.47 3.99
C ALA A 199 2.29 8.87 2.61
N PRO A 200 1.75 9.86 1.87
CA PRO A 200 2.34 10.26 0.59
C PRO A 200 3.79 10.75 0.67
N SER A 201 4.20 11.38 1.78
CA SER A 201 5.61 11.75 1.98
C SER A 201 6.51 10.57 2.28
N PHE A 202 5.98 9.58 3.01
CA PHE A 202 6.67 8.32 3.20
C PHE A 202 6.84 7.58 1.85
N ASP A 203 5.80 7.56 1.02
CA ASP A 203 5.85 6.92 -0.30
C ASP A 203 6.80 7.64 -1.25
N ALA A 204 6.79 8.97 -1.28
CA ALA A 204 7.75 9.78 -2.03
C ALA A 204 9.19 9.52 -1.58
N ALA A 205 9.44 9.46 -0.26
CA ALA A 205 10.76 9.16 0.27
C ALA A 205 11.20 7.72 -0.03
N THR A 206 10.28 6.76 -0.01
CA THR A 206 10.51 5.38 -0.41
C THR A 206 10.98 5.34 -1.86
N PHE A 207 10.25 5.97 -2.78
CA PHE A 207 10.61 6.06 -4.19
C PHE A 207 12.01 6.69 -4.37
N LEU A 208 12.27 7.84 -3.75
CA LEU A 208 13.56 8.52 -3.84
C LEU A 208 14.72 7.64 -3.35
N THR A 209 14.50 6.92 -2.26
CA THR A 209 15.50 5.99 -1.67
C THR A 209 15.75 4.78 -2.56
N GLU A 210 14.71 4.20 -3.15
CA GLU A 210 14.83 3.03 -4.03
C GLU A 210 15.47 3.37 -5.38
N GLN A 211 15.22 4.57 -5.91
CA GLN A 211 15.80 5.04 -7.17
C GLN A 211 17.17 5.73 -7.00
N HIS A 212 17.69 5.80 -5.77
CA HIS A 212 18.92 6.52 -5.41
C HIS A 212 18.90 7.99 -5.90
N ARG A 213 17.76 8.68 -5.73
CA ARG A 213 17.57 10.08 -6.11
C ARG A 213 17.34 10.95 -4.89
N ASP A 214 17.97 12.11 -4.88
CA ASP A 214 17.79 13.16 -3.87
C ASP A 214 17.75 12.61 -2.41
N PRO A 215 18.83 11.94 -1.95
CA PRO A 215 18.84 11.27 -0.65
C PRO A 215 18.62 12.25 0.52
N ALA A 216 19.05 13.51 0.36
CA ALA A 216 18.80 14.55 1.35
C ALA A 216 17.30 14.87 1.48
N LEU A 217 16.58 14.93 0.35
CA LEU A 217 15.14 15.10 0.37
C LEU A 217 14.42 13.90 0.98
N ALA A 218 14.81 12.68 0.59
CA ALA A 218 14.24 11.45 1.16
C ALA A 218 14.41 11.40 2.70
N GLU A 219 15.61 11.69 3.19
CA GLU A 219 15.90 11.75 4.62
C GLU A 219 15.04 12.79 5.35
N ARG A 220 14.89 13.98 4.75
CA ARG A 220 14.04 15.05 5.31
C ARG A 220 12.59 14.60 5.42
N LEU A 221 12.02 14.05 4.33
CA LEU A 221 10.63 13.58 4.31
C LEU A 221 10.37 12.50 5.36
N LEU A 222 11.29 11.54 5.52
CA LEU A 222 11.17 10.48 6.54
C LEU A 222 11.23 11.05 7.95
N LYS A 223 12.16 11.98 8.23
CA LYS A 223 12.26 12.65 9.54
C LYS A 223 11.01 13.46 9.88
N GLU A 224 10.49 14.22 8.92
CA GLU A 224 9.25 14.98 9.10
C GLU A 224 8.04 14.06 9.32
N TYR A 225 7.97 12.95 8.59
CA TYR A 225 6.94 11.93 8.78
C TYR A 225 7.01 11.29 10.18
N LEU A 226 8.21 10.92 10.65
CA LEU A 226 8.42 10.35 11.98
C LEU A 226 8.04 11.32 13.11
N ALA A 227 8.26 12.61 12.92
CA ALA A 227 7.88 13.67 13.86
C ALA A 227 6.38 14.02 13.81
N SER A 228 5.65 13.57 12.80
CA SER A 228 4.25 13.92 12.56
C SER A 228 3.27 13.12 13.44
N PRO A 229 2.11 13.68 13.83
CA PRO A 229 1.02 12.89 14.38
C PRO A 229 0.32 12.01 13.32
N ALA A 230 0.50 12.26 12.02
CA ALA A 230 -0.15 11.55 10.93
C ALA A 230 0.50 10.19 10.57
N ARG A 231 1.16 9.56 11.55
CA ARG A 231 1.74 8.23 11.40
C ARG A 231 0.62 7.20 11.20
N SER A 232 0.73 6.36 10.18
CA SER A 232 -0.26 5.36 9.84
C SER A 232 0.37 3.99 9.62
N ASP A 233 -0.46 2.96 9.60
CA ASP A 233 -0.05 1.60 9.25
C ASP A 233 0.09 1.38 7.73
N GLN A 234 -0.39 2.31 6.89
CA GLN A 234 -0.06 2.36 5.46
C GLN A 234 1.39 2.81 5.23
N ALA A 235 1.93 3.64 6.14
CA ALA A 235 3.32 4.07 6.17
C ALA A 235 4.00 3.66 7.50
N PRO A 236 4.19 2.36 7.80
CA PRO A 236 4.62 1.95 9.13
C PRO A 236 5.92 2.60 9.59
N VAL A 237 5.92 3.12 10.82
CA VAL A 237 7.07 3.82 11.43
C VAL A 237 8.36 2.99 11.38
N PHE A 238 8.29 1.68 11.60
CA PHE A 238 9.46 0.80 11.51
C PHE A 238 10.03 0.71 10.09
N ARG A 239 9.20 0.84 9.04
CA ARG A 239 9.69 0.90 7.65
C ARG A 239 10.40 2.23 7.40
N ALA A 240 9.89 3.33 7.95
CA ALA A 240 10.56 4.63 7.83
C ALA A 240 11.95 4.63 8.48
N HIS A 241 12.10 3.99 9.64
CA HIS A 241 13.41 3.74 10.25
C HIS A 241 14.33 2.90 9.34
N VAL A 242 13.83 1.82 8.73
CA VAL A 242 14.65 1.02 7.79
C VAL A 242 15.10 1.85 6.58
N LEU A 243 14.23 2.68 6.01
CA LEU A 243 14.60 3.56 4.89
C LEU A 243 15.64 4.61 5.30
N LEU A 244 15.48 5.23 6.48
CA LEU A 244 16.51 6.12 7.03
C LEU A 244 17.82 5.36 7.20
N GLY A 245 17.80 4.19 7.83
CA GLY A 245 18.98 3.34 8.00
C GLY A 245 19.69 3.06 6.68
N LYS A 246 18.96 2.79 5.59
CA LYS A 246 19.52 2.60 4.25
C LYS A 246 20.20 3.88 3.73
N ILE A 247 19.55 5.04 3.85
CA ILE A 247 20.14 6.33 3.44
C ILE A 247 21.42 6.62 4.24
N LEU A 248 21.42 6.35 5.55
CA LEU A 248 22.57 6.49 6.44
C LEU A 248 23.71 5.54 6.04
N ASP A 249 23.37 4.30 5.70
CA ASP A 249 24.35 3.28 5.33
C ASP A 249 25.03 3.60 4.00
N ASP A 250 24.25 4.07 3.02
CA ASP A 250 24.70 4.51 1.69
C ASP A 250 25.64 5.72 1.76
N ARG A 251 25.45 6.62 2.75
CA ARG A 251 26.35 7.75 3.01
C ARG A 251 27.54 7.42 3.93
N GLY A 252 27.70 6.16 4.33
CA GLY A 252 28.80 5.68 5.17
C GLY A 252 28.62 5.87 6.68
N ASP A 253 27.46 6.35 7.14
CA ASP A 253 27.12 6.52 8.55
C ASP A 253 26.61 5.20 9.14
N LYS A 254 27.55 4.26 9.35
CA LYS A 254 27.24 2.88 9.80
C LYS A 254 26.62 2.83 11.19
N GLU A 255 27.09 3.69 12.10
CA GLU A 255 26.54 3.76 13.47
C GLU A 255 25.11 4.32 13.47
N GLY A 256 24.87 5.39 12.70
CA GLY A 256 23.52 5.92 12.51
C GLY A 256 22.58 4.89 11.87
N ALA A 257 23.04 4.20 10.82
CA ALA A 257 22.25 3.16 10.16
C ALA A 257 21.84 2.04 11.12
N LYS A 258 22.80 1.56 11.91
CA LYS A 258 22.57 0.53 12.93
C LYS A 258 21.52 0.98 13.97
N ALA A 259 21.60 2.22 14.44
CA ALA A 259 20.63 2.77 15.39
C ALA A 259 19.20 2.77 14.81
N GLU A 260 19.05 3.16 13.55
CA GLU A 260 17.75 3.15 12.86
C GLU A 260 17.19 1.73 12.68
N TYR A 261 18.02 0.76 12.28
CA TYR A 261 17.57 -0.64 12.18
C TYR A 261 17.17 -1.22 13.54
N GLN A 262 17.86 -0.86 14.62
CA GLN A 262 17.48 -1.23 15.98
C GLN A 262 16.15 -0.60 16.40
N ALA A 263 15.91 0.67 16.05
CA ALA A 263 14.64 1.35 16.28
C ALA A 263 13.48 0.64 15.54
N ALA A 264 13.72 0.19 14.30
CA ALA A 264 12.75 -0.61 13.56
C ALA A 264 12.42 -1.93 14.27
N LEU A 265 13.44 -2.68 14.74
CA LEU A 265 13.24 -3.94 15.47
C LEU A 265 12.59 -3.78 16.85
N ALA A 266 12.76 -2.63 17.50
CA ALA A 266 12.05 -2.33 18.75
C ALA A 266 10.52 -2.26 18.54
N LEU A 267 10.09 -1.82 17.35
CA LEU A 267 8.67 -1.70 16.99
C LEU A 267 8.11 -2.98 16.35
N ALA A 268 8.93 -3.66 15.56
CA ALA A 268 8.62 -4.87 14.80
C ALA A 268 9.80 -5.85 14.86
N ARG A 269 9.87 -6.62 15.96
CA ARG A 269 10.98 -7.54 16.29
C ARG A 269 11.33 -8.54 15.19
N ASP A 270 10.35 -8.99 14.44
CA ASP A 270 10.51 -10.02 13.41
C ASP A 270 10.58 -9.42 11.99
N TYR A 271 10.76 -8.09 11.85
CA TYR A 271 10.76 -7.45 10.54
C TYR A 271 11.98 -7.86 9.71
N PRO A 272 11.81 -8.57 8.57
CA PRO A 272 12.93 -9.24 7.89
C PRO A 272 14.03 -8.28 7.40
N LEU A 273 13.65 -7.13 6.85
CA LEU A 273 14.63 -6.19 6.28
C LEU A 273 15.56 -5.60 7.35
N ALA A 274 15.04 -5.28 8.53
CA ALA A 274 15.85 -4.75 9.62
C ALA A 274 16.77 -5.82 10.22
N ARG A 275 16.30 -7.08 10.34
CA ARG A 275 17.14 -8.20 10.79
C ARG A 275 18.28 -8.48 9.82
N HIS A 276 17.97 -8.56 8.53
CA HIS A 276 18.96 -8.76 7.48
C HIS A 276 20.02 -7.65 7.49
N ALA A 277 19.60 -6.38 7.61
CA ALA A 277 20.52 -5.24 7.67
C ALA A 277 21.46 -5.26 8.90
N LEU A 278 21.08 -5.96 9.97
CA LEU A 278 21.88 -6.15 11.18
C LEU A 278 22.61 -7.52 11.23
N GLY A 279 22.46 -8.38 10.23
CA GLY A 279 23.04 -9.72 10.19
C GLY A 279 22.42 -10.71 11.19
N MET A 280 21.12 -10.58 11.49
CA MET A 280 20.35 -11.37 12.48
C MET A 280 19.33 -12.34 11.90
#